data_AF-A0A452QAN2-F1
#
_entry.id   AF-A0A452QAN2-F1
#
_cell.length_a   1.000
_cell.length_b   1.000
_cell.length_c   1.000
_cell.angle_alpha   90.00
_cell.angle_beta   90.00
_cell.angle_gamma   90.00
#
_symmetry.space_group_name_H-M   'P 1'
#
loop_
_entity.id
_entity.type
_entity.pdbx_description
1 polymer ?
#
loop_
_entity_poly.entity_id
_entity_poly.type
_entity_poly.pdbx_seq_one_letter_code
_entity_poly.pdbx_strand_id
1 'polypeptide(L)'
;MIVRVTNRDIICQIAYARIEGDMIVCAAYAHELPKYGVKVGLTNYAAAYCTGLLLARRLLNRFGMDKIYEGQVEVTGDEYNVESIDGQPGAFTCYLDAGLARTTTGNKVFGALKGAVDGGLSIPHSTKRFPGYDSESKEFNAEVHRKHIMGQNVADYMRYLMEEDEDAYKKQFSQYIKNNVTPDMMEEMYKKAHAAIRENPVYEKKPKKEVKKKRYASYCCLFKRKSLGGVPCFFSSYSDSH
;
A
#
# COMPACT_ATOMS: atom_id res chain seq x y z
N MET A 1 -5.41 4.53 11.13
CA MET A 1 -4.84 4.06 9.86
C MET A 1 -3.97 2.85 10.12
N ILE A 2 -4.42 1.68 9.69
CA ILE A 2 -3.70 0.42 9.80
C ILE A 2 -2.91 0.22 8.51
N VAL A 3 -1.60 0.00 8.62
CA VAL A 3 -0.73 -0.28 7.47
C VAL A 3 -0.11 -1.66 7.64
N ARG A 4 -0.26 -2.50 6.62
CA ARG A 4 0.35 -3.83 6.58
C ARG A 4 1.03 -4.03 5.24
N VAL A 5 2.35 -4.20 5.28
CA VAL A 5 3.16 -4.53 4.11
C VAL A 5 3.30 -6.05 4.06
N THR A 6 2.87 -6.66 2.97
CA THR A 6 3.06 -8.09 2.69
C THR A 6 4.15 -8.27 1.65
N ASN A 7 4.50 -9.52 1.31
CA ASN A 7 5.57 -9.80 0.35
C ASN A 7 5.29 -9.28 -1.06
N ARG A 8 4.02 -9.13 -1.46
CA ARG A 8 3.64 -8.74 -2.83
C ARG A 8 2.58 -7.64 -2.91
N ASP A 9 2.08 -7.17 -1.77
CA ASP A 9 1.02 -6.18 -1.70
C ASP A 9 1.18 -5.28 -0.47
N ILE A 10 0.62 -4.07 -0.55
CA ILE A 10 0.55 -3.12 0.57
C ILE A 10 -0.92 -2.88 0.85
N ILE A 11 -1.29 -3.01 2.12
CA ILE A 11 -2.66 -2.87 2.59
C ILE A 11 -2.70 -1.66 3.51
N CYS A 12 -3.52 -0.68 3.16
CA CYS A 12 -3.83 0.47 3.99
C CYS A 12 -5.32 0.47 4.31
N GLN A 13 -5.69 0.61 5.58
CA GLN A 13 -7.08 0.60 6.02
C GLN A 13 -7.33 1.69 7.08
N ILE A 14 -8.54 2.23 7.10
CA ILE A 14 -9.04 3.04 8.22
C ILE A 14 -10.11 2.22 8.90
N ALA A 15 -9.87 1.90 10.17
CA ALA A 15 -10.78 1.15 10.99
C ALA A 15 -10.89 1.80 12.36
N TYR A 16 -12.00 1.51 13.03
CA TYR A 16 -12.23 1.86 14.42
C TYR A 16 -12.88 0.65 15.12
N ALA A 17 -12.63 0.52 16.42
CA ALA A 17 -13.09 -0.63 17.20
C ALA A 17 -14.57 -0.52 17.58
N ARG A 18 -15.29 -1.64 17.53
CA ARG A 18 -16.60 -1.87 18.18
C ARG A 18 -16.56 -3.19 18.95
N ILE A 19 -17.53 -3.42 19.85
CA ILE A 19 -17.62 -4.65 20.66
C ILE A 19 -17.75 -5.91 19.78
N GLU A 20 -18.44 -5.81 18.65
CA GLU A 20 -18.60 -6.91 17.69
C GLU A 20 -17.34 -7.20 16.86
N GLY A 21 -16.40 -6.25 16.84
CA GLY A 21 -15.18 -6.29 16.02
C GLY A 21 -14.85 -4.94 15.38
N ASP A 22 -13.70 -4.90 14.69
CA ASP A 22 -13.24 -3.69 14.02
C ASP A 22 -14.06 -3.39 12.76
N MET A 23 -14.51 -2.15 12.65
CA MET A 23 -15.27 -1.66 11.50
C MET A 23 -14.34 -0.93 10.54
N ILE A 24 -14.15 -1.52 9.36
CA ILE A 24 -13.36 -0.89 8.28
C ILE A 24 -14.21 0.17 7.58
N VAL A 25 -13.76 1.42 7.65
CA VAL A 25 -14.34 2.54 6.90
C VAL A 25 -13.89 2.43 5.45
N CYS A 26 -12.60 2.56 5.17
CA CYS A 26 -12.06 2.46 3.82
C CYS A 26 -10.83 1.56 3.79
N ALA A 27 -10.56 1.00 2.62
CA ALA A 27 -9.37 0.22 2.34
C ALA A 27 -8.79 0.65 1.00
N ALA A 28 -7.47 0.57 0.87
CA ALA A 28 -6.73 0.72 -0.37
C ALA A 28 -5.62 -0.34 -0.42
N TYR A 29 -5.42 -0.89 -1.61
CA TYR A 29 -4.44 -1.95 -1.84
C TYR A 29 -3.48 -1.59 -2.97
N ALA A 30 -2.23 -2.06 -2.90
CA ALA A 30 -1.25 -1.78 -3.95
C ALA A 30 -1.60 -2.44 -5.29
N HIS A 31 -2.30 -3.58 -5.27
CA HIS A 31 -2.80 -4.22 -6.49
C HIS A 31 -3.86 -3.40 -7.25
N GLU A 32 -4.33 -2.28 -6.69
CA GLU A 32 -5.18 -1.30 -7.39
C GLU A 32 -4.36 -0.29 -8.19
N LEU A 33 -3.10 -0.04 -7.80
CA LEU A 33 -2.21 0.95 -8.43
C LEU A 33 -1.99 0.75 -9.94
N PRO A 34 -2.02 -0.47 -10.52
CA PRO A 34 -1.97 -0.63 -11.97
C PRO A 34 -3.06 0.11 -12.73
N LYS A 35 -4.23 0.35 -12.11
CA LYS A 35 -5.29 1.18 -12.71
C LYS A 35 -4.89 2.64 -12.87
N TYR A 36 -3.99 3.10 -12.00
CA TYR A 36 -3.48 4.48 -11.96
C TYR A 36 -2.13 4.62 -12.68
N GLY A 37 -1.67 3.60 -13.42
CA GLY A 37 -0.46 3.65 -14.23
C GLY A 37 0.77 2.96 -13.62
N VAL A 38 0.75 2.57 -12.34
CA VAL A 38 1.88 1.87 -11.70
C VAL A 38 1.72 0.36 -11.90
N LYS A 39 2.27 -0.17 -13.00
CA LYS A 39 2.12 -1.59 -13.38
C LYS A 39 3.04 -2.54 -12.62
N VAL A 40 4.19 -2.05 -12.16
CA VAL A 40 5.26 -2.86 -11.53
C VAL A 40 5.72 -2.22 -10.23
N GLY A 41 6.41 -3.00 -9.38
CA GLY A 41 7.01 -2.46 -8.15
C GLY A 41 6.03 -2.13 -7.03
N LEU A 42 4.94 -2.89 -6.89
CA LEU A 42 3.83 -2.59 -5.95
C LEU A 42 4.20 -2.62 -4.46
N THR A 43 5.43 -2.99 -4.11
CA THR A 43 5.92 -3.15 -2.74
C THR A 43 7.07 -2.21 -2.38
N ASN A 44 7.39 -1.24 -3.23
CA ASN A 44 8.44 -0.23 -2.96
C ASN A 44 7.89 0.92 -2.08
N TYR A 45 8.77 1.87 -1.72
CA TYR A 45 8.39 3.03 -0.91
C TYR A 45 7.40 3.95 -1.65
N ALA A 46 7.63 4.19 -2.94
CA ALA A 46 6.77 5.00 -3.79
C ALA A 46 5.33 4.44 -3.91
N ALA A 47 5.18 3.12 -4.04
CA ALA A 47 3.89 2.44 -4.04
C ALA A 47 3.21 2.54 -2.67
N ALA A 48 3.98 2.43 -1.58
CA ALA A 48 3.43 2.66 -0.23
C ALA A 48 2.84 4.06 -0.12
N TYR A 49 3.58 5.08 -0.56
CA TYR A 49 3.11 6.46 -0.64
C TYR A 49 1.84 6.59 -1.49
N CYS A 50 1.84 6.03 -2.70
CA CYS A 50 0.65 6.03 -3.56
C CYS A 50 -0.57 5.38 -2.90
N THR A 51 -0.39 4.25 -2.21
CA THR A 51 -1.49 3.58 -1.50
C THR A 51 -2.03 4.41 -0.33
N GLY A 52 -1.16 5.11 0.39
CA GLY A 52 -1.56 6.05 1.45
C GLY A 52 -2.36 7.23 0.89
N LEU A 53 -1.88 7.83 -0.21
CA LEU A 53 -2.56 8.90 -0.92
C LEU A 53 -3.94 8.46 -1.43
N LEU A 54 -4.02 7.26 -2.02
CA LEU A 54 -5.28 6.69 -2.51
C LEU A 54 -6.28 6.48 -1.37
N LEU A 55 -5.82 5.97 -0.22
CA LEU A 55 -6.66 5.79 0.96
C LEU A 55 -7.20 7.13 1.47
N ALA A 56 -6.36 8.15 1.60
CA ALA A 56 -6.76 9.48 2.06
C ALA A 56 -7.81 10.11 1.14
N ARG A 57 -7.57 10.13 -0.17
CA ARG A 57 -8.53 10.68 -1.15
C ARG A 57 -9.84 9.91 -1.18
N ARG A 58 -9.79 8.58 -1.04
CA ARG A 58 -10.98 7.74 -0.96
C ARG A 58 -11.81 8.00 0.30
N LEU A 59 -11.14 8.27 1.43
CA LEU A 59 -11.81 8.62 2.68
C LEU A 59 -12.49 10.00 2.58
N LEU A 60 -11.75 11.01 2.12
CA LEU A 60 -12.26 12.38 2.00
C LEU A 60 -13.41 12.48 1.01
N ASN A 61 -13.31 11.82 -0.15
CA ASN A 61 -14.41 11.75 -1.12
C ASN A 61 -15.65 11.08 -0.51
N ARG A 62 -15.48 9.99 0.24
CA ARG A 62 -16.61 9.32 0.92
C ARG A 62 -17.33 10.23 1.93
N PHE A 63 -16.60 11.10 2.62
CA PHE A 63 -17.16 12.02 3.60
C PHE A 63 -17.48 13.42 3.04
N GLY A 64 -17.25 13.67 1.75
CA GLY A 64 -17.50 14.96 1.11
C GLY A 64 -16.59 16.11 1.57
N MET A 65 -15.36 15.80 2.00
CA MET A 65 -14.35 16.76 2.46
C MET A 65 -13.16 16.90 1.49
N ASP A 66 -13.32 16.39 0.27
CA ASP A 66 -12.31 16.37 -0.80
C ASP A 66 -11.88 17.76 -1.24
N LYS A 67 -12.83 18.70 -1.38
CA LYS A 67 -12.58 20.09 -1.80
C LYS A 67 -12.00 20.97 -0.70
N ILE A 68 -12.23 20.59 0.55
CA ILE A 68 -11.78 21.37 1.72
C ILE A 68 -10.32 21.04 2.01
N TYR A 69 -10.02 19.73 2.07
CA TYR A 69 -8.70 19.23 2.40
C TYR A 69 -8.01 18.66 1.16
N GLU A 70 -7.63 19.55 0.25
CA GLU A 70 -6.87 19.21 -0.96
C GLU A 70 -5.43 18.76 -0.66
N GLY A 71 -4.95 18.91 0.58
CA GLY A 71 -3.63 18.49 1.01
C GLY A 71 -2.51 19.14 0.19
N GLN A 72 -1.38 18.46 0.06
CA GLN A 72 -0.24 18.97 -0.70
C GLN A 72 -0.31 18.45 -2.14
N VAL A 73 -0.42 19.34 -3.14
CA VAL A 73 -0.48 18.96 -4.57
C VAL A 73 0.90 18.55 -5.09
N GLU A 74 1.90 19.38 -4.82
CA GLU A 74 3.29 19.16 -5.21
C GLU A 74 4.07 18.48 -4.09
N VAL A 75 4.63 17.31 -4.37
CA VAL A 75 5.41 16.56 -3.38
C VAL A 75 6.79 17.20 -3.21
N THR A 76 6.96 18.01 -2.17
CA THR A 76 8.28 18.58 -1.82
C THR A 76 9.13 17.63 -0.97
N GLY A 77 8.48 16.76 -0.18
CA GLY A 77 9.14 15.84 0.75
C GLY A 77 9.30 16.40 2.17
N ASP A 78 8.93 17.67 2.38
CA ASP A 78 9.02 18.37 3.66
C ASP A 78 8.00 17.87 4.69
N GLU A 79 8.20 18.30 5.94
CA GLU A 79 7.20 18.15 6.99
C GLU A 79 5.95 18.96 6.62
N TYR A 80 4.82 18.27 6.53
CA TYR A 80 3.53 18.87 6.23
C TYR A 80 2.53 18.24 7.19
N ASN A 81 1.77 19.09 7.90
CA ASN A 81 0.70 18.66 8.78
C ASN A 81 -0.56 19.42 8.37
N VAL A 82 -1.67 18.69 8.25
CA VAL A 82 -2.96 19.27 7.89
C VAL A 82 -3.60 19.86 9.14
N GLU A 83 -3.75 21.18 9.15
CA GLU A 83 -4.46 21.92 10.18
C GLU A 83 -5.96 22.06 9.84
N SER A 84 -6.78 22.21 10.87
CA SER A 84 -8.22 22.45 10.68
C SER A 84 -8.46 23.91 10.30
N ILE A 85 -9.46 24.16 9.45
CA ILE A 85 -9.80 25.50 8.98
C ILE A 85 -10.97 26.00 9.82
N ASP A 86 -10.86 27.21 10.38
CA ASP A 86 -11.92 27.81 11.18
C ASP A 86 -13.21 27.98 10.35
N GLY A 87 -14.33 27.51 10.90
CA GLY A 87 -15.65 27.60 10.24
C GLY A 87 -15.96 26.47 9.25
N GLN A 88 -15.05 25.52 9.02
CA GLN A 88 -15.30 24.32 8.22
C GLN A 88 -15.22 23.05 9.10
N PRO A 89 -15.73 21.88 8.63
CA PRO A 89 -15.53 20.62 9.32
C PRO A 89 -14.04 20.37 9.54
N GLY A 90 -13.65 19.99 10.76
CA GLY A 90 -12.25 19.77 11.10
C GLY A 90 -11.60 18.65 10.27
N ALA A 91 -10.28 18.72 10.15
CA ALA A 91 -9.50 17.74 9.41
C ALA A 91 -9.67 16.33 10.02
N PHE A 92 -9.76 15.31 9.17
CA PHE A 92 -9.96 13.95 9.66
C PHE A 92 -8.71 13.47 10.41
N THR A 93 -8.80 13.39 11.74
CA THR A 93 -7.71 12.91 12.58
C THR A 93 -7.64 11.38 12.56
N CYS A 94 -6.46 10.83 12.30
CA CYS A 94 -6.25 9.40 12.46
C CYS A 94 -4.84 9.06 12.96
N TYR A 95 -4.73 7.93 13.65
CA TYR A 95 -3.47 7.46 14.22
C TYR A 95 -2.90 6.30 13.42
N LEU A 96 -1.58 6.22 13.29
CA LEU A 96 -0.90 5.12 12.62
C LEU A 96 -0.85 3.88 13.50
N ASP A 97 -1.28 2.74 12.96
CA ASP A 97 -1.03 1.42 13.50
C ASP A 97 -0.05 0.66 12.59
N ALA A 98 1.21 0.59 13.02
CA ALA A 98 2.26 -0.19 12.37
C ALA A 98 2.20 -1.70 12.70
N GLY A 99 1.37 -2.09 13.68
CA GLY A 99 1.26 -3.46 14.16
C GLY A 99 2.58 -3.99 14.71
N LEU A 100 3.02 -5.13 14.18
CA LEU A 100 4.28 -5.77 14.56
C LEU A 100 5.48 -5.30 13.71
N ALA A 101 5.27 -4.38 12.76
CA ALA A 101 6.37 -3.88 11.94
C ALA A 101 7.32 -3.02 12.79
N ARG A 102 8.62 -3.35 12.78
CA ARG A 102 9.63 -2.56 13.49
C ARG A 102 9.71 -1.15 12.90
N THR A 103 9.63 -0.15 13.76
CA THR A 103 9.64 1.28 13.40
C THR A 103 11.06 1.81 13.18
N THR A 104 11.77 1.26 12.19
CA THR A 104 13.08 1.77 11.75
C THR A 104 12.93 2.98 10.83
N THR A 105 13.96 3.81 10.75
CA THR A 105 14.03 4.92 9.79
C THR A 105 13.98 4.40 8.35
N GLY A 106 13.25 5.08 7.47
CA GLY A 106 13.09 4.67 6.07
C GLY A 106 12.15 3.48 5.83
N ASN A 107 11.44 2.99 6.85
CA ASN A 107 10.49 1.90 6.66
C ASN A 107 9.30 2.34 5.76
N LYS A 108 8.88 1.46 4.86
CA LYS A 108 7.79 1.67 3.89
C LYS A 108 6.43 1.98 4.53
N VAL A 109 6.22 1.54 5.78
CA VAL A 109 5.04 1.91 6.58
C VAL A 109 4.90 3.44 6.69
N PHE A 110 6.02 4.15 6.85
CA PHE A 110 6.02 5.61 6.92
C PHE A 110 5.82 6.27 5.56
N GLY A 111 6.16 5.60 4.45
CA GLY A 111 5.79 6.05 3.11
C GLY A 111 4.28 6.14 2.94
N ALA A 112 3.54 5.12 3.39
CA ALA A 112 2.08 5.15 3.40
C ALA A 112 1.51 6.24 4.31
N LEU A 113 2.13 6.46 5.49
CA LEU A 113 1.77 7.57 6.37
C LEU A 113 1.94 8.92 5.67
N LYS A 114 3.08 9.18 5.03
CA LYS A 114 3.34 10.44 4.35
C LYS A 114 2.35 10.67 3.19
N GLY A 115 2.07 9.64 2.40
CA GLY A 115 1.06 9.72 1.34
C GLY A 115 -0.33 10.03 1.86
N ALA A 116 -0.71 9.49 3.03
CA ALA A 116 -1.99 9.77 3.65
C ALA A 116 -2.09 11.21 4.19
N VAL A 117 -1.00 11.73 4.75
CA VAL A 117 -0.89 13.12 5.23
C VAL A 117 -0.96 14.11 4.07
N ASP A 118 -0.15 13.92 3.03
CA ASP A 118 -0.19 14.75 1.80
C ASP A 118 -1.54 14.61 1.08
N GLY A 119 -2.25 13.52 1.36
CA GLY A 119 -3.62 13.25 0.94
C GLY A 119 -4.72 14.03 1.68
N GLY A 120 -4.38 14.82 2.70
CA GLY A 120 -5.32 15.65 3.45
C GLY A 120 -5.78 15.08 4.80
N LEU A 121 -5.18 13.99 5.29
CA LEU A 121 -5.47 13.47 6.63
C LEU A 121 -4.57 14.11 7.69
N SER A 122 -5.15 14.40 8.86
CA SER A 122 -4.38 14.88 10.00
C SER A 122 -3.85 13.66 10.78
N ILE A 123 -2.56 13.36 10.60
CA ILE A 123 -1.87 12.27 11.31
C ILE A 123 -0.72 12.88 12.09
N PRO A 124 -0.73 12.84 13.43
CA PRO A 124 0.38 13.34 14.22
C PRO A 124 1.61 12.44 13.98
N HIS A 125 2.69 13.04 13.49
CA HIS A 125 3.93 12.34 13.17
C HIS A 125 5.15 13.25 13.36
N SER A 126 6.34 12.68 13.20
CA SER A 126 7.62 13.41 13.26
C SER A 126 8.51 12.94 12.11
N THR A 127 9.35 13.84 11.60
CA THR A 127 10.27 13.60 10.47
C THR A 127 11.36 12.55 10.73
N LYS A 128 11.61 12.21 12.00
CA LYS A 128 12.68 11.29 12.44
C LYS A 128 12.65 9.90 11.83
N ARG A 129 11.50 9.45 11.31
CA ARG A 129 11.33 8.08 10.76
C ARG A 129 11.33 8.03 9.24
N PHE A 130 11.33 9.18 8.56
CA PHE A 130 11.39 9.24 7.11
C PHE A 130 12.80 8.95 6.57
N PRO A 131 12.92 8.44 5.33
CA PRO A 131 14.22 8.34 4.67
C PRO A 131 14.80 9.74 4.47
N GLY A 132 16.11 9.90 4.72
CA GLY A 132 16.78 11.21 4.70
C GLY A 132 16.95 11.85 6.07
N TYR A 133 16.43 11.25 7.14
CA TYR A 133 16.78 11.64 8.52
C TYR A 133 18.09 10.97 8.94
N ASP A 134 19.05 11.77 9.37
CA ASP A 134 20.29 11.29 9.96
C ASP A 134 20.22 11.36 11.50
N SER A 135 20.54 10.24 12.16
CA SER A 135 20.52 10.15 13.62
C SER A 135 21.65 10.90 14.30
N GLU A 136 22.78 11.10 13.60
CA GLU A 136 23.96 11.74 14.18
C GLU A 136 23.82 13.26 14.14
N SER A 137 23.57 13.83 12.96
CA SER A 137 23.32 15.27 12.79
C SER A 137 21.95 15.71 13.33
N LYS A 138 20.99 14.79 13.45
CA LYS A 138 19.56 15.07 13.74
C LYS A 138 18.90 15.97 12.68
N GLU A 139 19.49 16.03 11.50
CA GLU A 139 18.98 16.80 10.37
C GLU A 139 18.13 15.94 9.45
N PHE A 140 17.12 16.55 8.86
CA PHE A 140 16.23 15.91 7.90
C PHE A 140 16.45 16.51 6.51
N ASN A 141 16.87 15.68 5.57
CA ASN A 141 17.02 16.07 4.18
C ASN A 141 15.76 15.74 3.37
N ALA A 142 14.96 16.77 3.10
CA ALA A 142 13.71 16.65 2.34
C ALA A 142 13.92 16.21 0.88
N GLU A 143 15.05 16.59 0.26
CA GLU A 143 15.35 16.16 -1.10
C GLU A 143 15.48 14.65 -1.17
N VAL A 144 16.25 14.05 -0.25
CA VAL A 144 16.40 12.59 -0.18
C VAL A 144 15.05 11.90 0.02
N HIS A 145 14.19 12.45 0.87
CA HIS A 145 12.84 11.92 1.06
C HIS A 145 12.03 11.97 -0.24
N ARG A 146 12.06 13.10 -0.95
CA ARG A 146 11.40 13.26 -2.25
C ARG A 146 11.91 12.26 -3.29
N LYS A 147 13.22 12.01 -3.35
CA LYS A 147 13.80 10.99 -4.25
C LYS A 147 13.21 9.60 -4.00
N HIS A 148 12.99 9.24 -2.72
CA HIS A 148 12.36 7.97 -2.36
C HIS A 148 10.87 7.91 -2.70
N ILE A 149 10.14 9.02 -2.55
CA ILE A 149 8.72 9.10 -2.92
C ILE A 149 8.56 8.92 -4.43
N MET A 150 9.43 9.51 -5.23
CA MET A 150 9.42 9.40 -6.70
C MET A 150 10.09 8.12 -7.23
N GLY A 151 10.61 7.26 -6.36
CA GLY A 151 11.25 6.00 -6.74
C GLY A 151 12.61 6.15 -7.43
N GLN A 152 13.25 7.31 -7.35
CA GLN A 152 14.55 7.56 -7.98
C GLN A 152 15.64 6.61 -7.44
N ASN A 153 15.57 6.21 -6.18
CA ASN A 153 16.49 5.22 -5.61
C ASN A 153 16.41 3.85 -6.32
N VAL A 154 15.23 3.44 -6.77
CA VAL A 154 15.05 2.22 -7.57
C VAL A 154 15.59 2.44 -8.97
N ALA A 155 15.36 3.61 -9.56
CA ALA A 155 15.91 3.97 -10.87
C ALA A 155 17.44 4.02 -10.88
N ASP A 156 18.07 4.57 -9.84
CA ASP A 156 19.52 4.62 -9.68
C ASP A 156 20.11 3.22 -9.52
N TYR A 157 19.43 2.33 -8.77
CA TYR A 157 19.84 0.93 -8.67
C TYR A 157 19.69 0.18 -10.00
N MET A 158 18.66 0.50 -10.80
CA MET A 158 18.53 -0.02 -12.16
C MET A 158 19.72 0.43 -13.04
N ARG A 159 20.10 1.71 -13.00
CA ARG A 159 21.25 2.24 -13.75
C ARG A 159 22.56 1.56 -13.35
N TYR A 160 22.79 1.44 -12.04
CA TYR A 160 23.96 0.74 -11.50
C TYR A 160 24.08 -0.70 -12.01
N LEU A 161 22.98 -1.47 -11.97
CA LEU A 161 23.01 -2.85 -12.48
C LEU A 161 23.17 -2.93 -14.00
N MET A 162 22.70 -1.95 -14.76
CA MET A 162 22.91 -1.92 -16.22
C MET A 162 24.38 -1.75 -16.59
N GLU A 163 25.15 -1.03 -15.78
CA GLU A 163 26.59 -0.79 -16.00
C GLU A 163 27.45 -1.95 -15.47
N GLU A 164 27.12 -2.50 -14.31
CA GLU A 164 27.95 -3.49 -13.62
C GLU A 164 27.59 -4.95 -13.95
N ASP A 165 26.30 -5.30 -14.00
CA ASP A 165 25.83 -6.68 -14.17
C ASP A 165 24.46 -6.77 -14.87
N GLU A 166 24.51 -6.90 -16.19
CA GLU A 166 23.32 -7.00 -17.04
C GLU A 166 22.50 -8.28 -16.77
N ASP A 167 23.12 -9.36 -16.31
CA ASP A 167 22.44 -10.62 -16.01
C ASP A 167 21.62 -10.51 -14.72
N ALA A 168 22.19 -9.87 -13.68
CA ALA A 168 21.44 -9.51 -12.47
C ALA A 168 20.29 -8.55 -12.79
N TYR A 169 20.51 -7.57 -13.68
CA TYR A 169 19.46 -6.65 -14.14
C TYR A 169 18.30 -7.40 -14.79
N LYS A 170 18.56 -8.28 -15.76
CA LYS A 170 17.54 -9.10 -16.43
C LYS A 170 16.78 -9.98 -15.43
N LYS A 171 17.47 -10.54 -14.44
CA LYS A 171 16.86 -11.40 -13.41
C LYS A 171 15.92 -10.62 -12.47
N GLN A 172 16.41 -9.54 -11.86
CA GLN A 172 15.66 -8.77 -10.87
C GLN A 172 14.56 -7.91 -11.50
N PHE A 173 14.87 -7.25 -12.62
CA PHE A 173 13.99 -6.28 -13.28
C PHE A 173 13.24 -6.87 -14.50
N SER A 174 13.17 -8.19 -14.62
CA SER A 174 12.45 -8.88 -15.71
C SER A 174 11.04 -8.34 -15.96
N GLN A 175 10.29 -7.98 -14.91
CA GLN A 175 8.94 -7.41 -15.05
C GLN A 175 8.94 -5.96 -15.56
N TYR A 176 9.97 -5.18 -15.23
CA TYR A 176 10.13 -3.80 -15.73
C TYR A 176 10.43 -3.82 -17.22
N ILE A 177 11.32 -4.71 -17.66
CA ILE A 177 11.63 -4.94 -19.07
C ILE A 177 10.37 -5.37 -19.82
N LYS A 178 9.59 -6.33 -19.30
CA LYS A 178 8.33 -6.77 -19.92
C LYS A 178 7.28 -5.67 -20.07
N ASN A 179 7.29 -4.67 -19.20
CA ASN A 179 6.34 -3.56 -19.22
C ASN A 179 6.92 -2.28 -19.85
N ASN A 180 8.13 -2.33 -20.42
CA ASN A 180 8.84 -1.20 -21.02
C ASN A 180 9.01 -0.01 -20.07
N VAL A 181 9.32 -0.28 -18.80
CA VAL A 181 9.57 0.77 -17.79
C VAL A 181 11.08 1.00 -17.69
N THR A 182 11.54 2.16 -18.15
CA THR A 182 12.94 2.61 -18.03
C THR A 182 13.15 3.41 -16.74
N PRO A 183 14.40 3.51 -16.23
CA PRO A 183 14.69 4.28 -15.02
C PRO A 183 14.26 5.75 -15.14
N ASP A 184 14.47 6.38 -16.30
CA ASP A 184 14.15 7.81 -16.51
C ASP A 184 12.64 8.08 -16.50
N MET A 185 11.83 7.12 -16.94
CA MET A 185 10.37 7.25 -16.96
C MET A 185 9.72 7.03 -15.59
N MET A 186 10.48 6.58 -14.58
CA MET A 186 9.93 6.17 -13.30
C MET A 186 9.32 7.34 -12.52
N GLU A 187 9.98 8.49 -12.52
CA GLU A 187 9.48 9.69 -11.84
C GLU A 187 8.18 10.20 -12.48
N GLU A 188 8.12 10.25 -13.82
CA GLU A 188 6.90 10.65 -14.52
C GLU A 188 5.75 9.68 -14.27
N MET A 189 6.03 8.38 -14.19
CA MET A 189 5.02 7.35 -13.91
C MET A 189 4.34 7.61 -12.57
N TYR A 190 5.11 7.91 -11.50
CA TYR A 190 4.53 8.21 -10.18
C TYR A 190 3.82 9.56 -10.15
N LYS A 191 4.34 10.61 -10.82
CA LYS A 191 3.64 11.89 -10.94
C LYS A 191 2.27 11.73 -11.62
N LYS A 192 2.21 10.99 -12.73
CA LYS A 192 0.95 10.66 -13.43
C LYS A 192 0.01 9.85 -12.53
N ALA A 193 0.56 8.91 -11.75
CA ALA A 193 -0.23 8.13 -10.80
C ALA A 193 -0.82 9.00 -9.68
N HIS A 194 -0.07 9.94 -9.13
CA HIS A 194 -0.58 10.87 -8.10
C HIS A 194 -1.72 11.74 -8.64
N ALA A 195 -1.61 12.24 -9.87
CA ALA A 195 -2.68 12.99 -10.54
C ALA A 195 -3.93 12.10 -10.73
N ALA A 196 -3.77 10.91 -11.32
CA ALA A 196 -4.86 9.98 -11.56
C ALA A 196 -5.57 9.52 -10.27
N ILE A 197 -4.83 9.34 -9.18
CA ILE A 197 -5.39 8.99 -7.87
C ILE A 197 -6.24 10.13 -7.29
N ARG A 198 -5.80 11.39 -7.45
CA ARG A 198 -6.56 12.57 -7.00
C ARG A 198 -7.86 12.75 -7.79
N GLU A 199 -7.81 12.51 -9.10
CA GLU A 199 -8.99 12.62 -9.97
C GLU A 199 -10.04 11.53 -9.67
N ASN A 200 -9.62 10.26 -9.54
CA ASN A 200 -10.54 9.13 -9.45
C ASN A 200 -10.21 8.17 -8.29
N PRO A 201 -10.44 8.53 -7.02
CA PRO A 201 -10.11 7.68 -5.88
C PRO A 201 -11.12 6.55 -5.61
N VAL A 202 -12.21 6.47 -6.40
CA VAL A 202 -13.34 5.57 -6.17
C VAL A 202 -12.97 4.11 -6.44
N TYR A 203 -13.33 3.23 -5.51
CA TYR A 203 -13.14 1.79 -5.68
C TYR A 203 -14.31 1.16 -6.44
N GLU A 204 -14.02 0.65 -7.63
CA GLU A 204 -14.96 -0.19 -8.37
C GLU A 204 -14.85 -1.66 -7.93
N LYS A 205 -15.96 -2.20 -7.40
CA LYS A 205 -16.03 -3.62 -7.03
C LYS A 205 -16.00 -4.48 -8.28
N LYS A 206 -15.05 -5.42 -8.34
CA LYS A 206 -15.04 -6.45 -9.39
C LYS A 206 -16.32 -7.31 -9.29
N PRO A 207 -16.91 -7.73 -10.42
CA PRO A 207 -18.08 -8.61 -10.40
C PRO A 207 -17.72 -9.92 -9.71
N LYS A 208 -18.64 -10.43 -8.89
CA LYS A 208 -18.46 -11.70 -8.19
C LYS A 208 -18.42 -12.82 -9.23
N LYS A 209 -17.30 -13.54 -9.34
CA LYS A 209 -17.24 -14.77 -10.12
C LYS A 209 -17.96 -15.87 -9.36
N GLU A 210 -18.84 -16.60 -10.03
CA GLU A 210 -19.44 -17.82 -9.48
C GLU A 210 -18.38 -18.91 -9.38
N VAL A 211 -17.88 -19.13 -8.17
CA VAL A 211 -16.91 -20.20 -7.91
C VAL A 211 -17.67 -21.43 -7.40
N LYS A 212 -17.60 -22.54 -8.15
CA LYS A 212 -18.04 -23.85 -7.65
C LYS A 212 -17.12 -24.25 -6.50
N LYS A 213 -17.63 -24.21 -5.26
CA LYS A 213 -16.87 -24.60 -4.06
C LYS A 213 -16.54 -26.10 -4.13
N LYS A 214 -15.29 -26.44 -4.43
CA LYS A 214 -14.77 -27.80 -4.26
C LYS A 214 -14.57 -28.10 -2.78
N ARG A 215 -15.04 -29.25 -2.31
CA ARG A 215 -14.92 -29.68 -0.91
C ARG A 215 -13.68 -30.54 -0.76
N TYR A 216 -12.59 -29.95 -0.23
CA TYR A 216 -11.30 -30.64 -0.08
C TYR A 216 -11.23 -31.58 1.12
N ALA A 217 -12.06 -31.36 2.14
CA ALA A 217 -12.23 -32.27 3.26
C ALA A 217 -13.65 -32.17 3.83
N SER A 218 -14.24 -33.32 4.18
CA SER A 218 -15.47 -33.39 4.95
C SER A 218 -15.17 -33.91 6.34
N TYR A 219 -15.61 -33.21 7.39
CA TYR A 219 -15.64 -33.78 8.74
C TYR A 219 -16.41 -35.09 8.70
N CYS A 220 -15.75 -36.19 9.06
CA CYS A 220 -16.36 -37.50 9.12
C CYS A 220 -17.34 -37.55 10.29
N CYS A 221 -18.61 -37.88 10.02
CA CYS A 221 -19.63 -38.00 11.05
C CYS A 221 -19.24 -39.06 12.09
N LEU A 222 -19.67 -38.89 13.34
CA LEU A 222 -19.34 -39.78 14.46
C LEU A 222 -19.67 -41.25 14.15
N PHE A 223 -20.79 -41.50 13.47
CA PHE A 223 -21.19 -42.84 13.02
C PHE A 223 -20.16 -43.48 12.09
N LYS A 224 -19.63 -42.70 11.15
CA LYS A 224 -18.67 -43.12 10.14
C LYS A 224 -17.25 -43.27 10.71
N ARG A 225 -16.92 -42.55 11.79
CA ARG A 225 -15.71 -42.77 12.60
C ARG A 225 -15.77 -44.06 13.44
N LYS A 226 -16.94 -44.38 14.00
CA LYS A 226 -17.17 -45.61 14.77
C LYS A 226 -17.13 -46.86 13.90
N SER A 227 -17.71 -46.82 12.69
CA SER A 227 -17.64 -47.93 11.73
C SER A 227 -16.23 -48.21 11.19
N LEU A 228 -15.32 -47.24 11.27
CA LEU A 228 -13.92 -47.35 10.83
C LEU A 228 -12.95 -47.63 11.99
N GLY A 229 -13.45 -48.07 13.15
CA GLY A 229 -12.61 -48.53 14.27
C GLY A 229 -11.69 -47.45 14.86
N GLY A 230 -12.04 -46.17 14.73
CA GLY A 230 -11.21 -45.07 15.24
C GLY A 230 -10.06 -44.65 14.31
N VAL A 231 -9.96 -45.23 13.09
CA VAL A 231 -8.97 -44.78 12.10
C VAL A 231 -9.39 -43.41 11.54
N PRO A 232 -8.52 -42.38 11.55
CA PRO A 232 -8.84 -41.08 10.95
C PRO A 232 -9.08 -41.23 9.45
N CYS A 233 -10.29 -40.88 9.00
CA CYS A 233 -10.65 -40.94 7.59
C CYS A 233 -10.00 -39.79 6.82
N PHE A 234 -8.74 -39.96 6.41
CA PHE A 234 -8.18 -39.16 5.32
C PHE A 234 -8.69 -39.76 3.99
N PHE A 235 -9.87 -39.30 3.55
CA PHE A 235 -10.23 -39.46 2.14
C PHE A 235 -9.32 -38.51 1.34
N SER A 236 -8.26 -39.07 0.76
CA SER A 236 -7.57 -38.43 -0.36
C SER A 236 -8.61 -38.17 -1.44
N SER A 237 -8.91 -36.90 -1.68
CA SER A 237 -9.74 -36.46 -2.80
C SER A 237 -8.91 -36.49 -4.09
N TYR A 238 -8.47 -37.69 -4.48
CA TYR A 238 -8.03 -37.98 -5.84
C TYR A 238 -9.07 -38.90 -6.47
N SER A 239 -10.04 -38.28 -7.15
CA SER A 239 -10.84 -38.94 -8.18
C SER A 239 -11.34 -37.86 -9.14
N ASP A 240 -10.77 -37.95 -10.35
CA ASP A 240 -11.43 -37.75 -11.63
C ASP A 240 -11.88 -36.34 -12.02
N SER A 241 -10.99 -35.67 -12.76
CA SER A 241 -11.39 -34.75 -13.82
C SER A 241 -10.71 -35.19 -15.12
N HIS A 242 -11.41 -36.04 -15.86
CA HIS A 242 -11.34 -36.07 -17.33
C HIS A 242 -12.15 -34.91 -17.89
#